data_AF-M3G8A6-F1
#
_entry.id   AF-M3G8A6-F1
#
_cell.length_a   1.000
_cell.length_b   1.000
_cell.length_c   1.000
_cell.angle_alpha   90.00
_cell.angle_beta   90.00
_cell.angle_gamma   90.00
#
_symmetry.space_group_name_H-M   'P 1'
#
loop_
_entity.id
_entity.type
_entity.pdbx_description
1 polymer ?
#
loop_
_entity_poly.entity_id
_entity_poly.type
_entity_poly.pdbx_seq_one_letter_code
_entity_poly.pdbx_strand_id
1 'polypeptide(L)'
;MLIVADPTEDLEWAQKEGEQLFRVLSEKVSSSRLEIEFIGGRQVTKLKLLSLIKGKNIIHYSGHLYFSDDPLENGWQISESKILKAREIKNSGFNTDLVFSNSCQSNSNASRTLNSDLMNNFAGAFLMSGIKSFIGTNWEIIDNQNTIDFTIQFYSYLFSDKSIGESLFLAKEYARRTFDTNDLTWTNYSLHGIPNQQVILDPTKGKTIQKIINPTLISKFYPSNIAVSYYSFIQKQKEETESPFELIRSLIDSFEEFSKIVGGIIFSDHQHHSLGKYIPNNPTTQLKLKNGGN
;
A
#
# COMPACT_ATOMS: atom_id res chain seq x y z
N MET A 1 -15.45 4.35 -4.13
CA MET A 1 -14.97 4.45 -2.74
C MET A 1 -16.16 4.54 -1.82
N LEU A 2 -16.13 3.81 -0.71
CA LEU A 2 -17.10 3.91 0.38
C LEU A 2 -16.44 4.62 1.56
N ILE A 3 -17.08 5.67 2.08
CA ILE A 3 -16.70 6.37 3.30
C ILE A 3 -17.73 6.01 4.37
N VAL A 4 -17.26 5.40 5.45
CA VAL A 4 -18.05 5.06 6.63
C VAL A 4 -17.57 5.92 7.79
N ALA A 5 -18.45 6.71 8.38
CA ALA A 5 -18.09 7.66 9.43
C ALA A 5 -19.01 7.53 10.65
N ASP A 6 -18.43 7.50 11.84
CA ASP A 6 -19.13 7.46 13.14
C ASP A 6 -20.40 6.58 13.17
N PRO A 7 -20.30 5.26 12.97
CA PRO A 7 -21.49 4.37 13.00
C PRO A 7 -22.26 4.37 14.31
N THR A 8 -21.63 4.82 15.40
CA THR A 8 -22.12 4.79 16.79
C THR A 8 -22.71 6.13 17.26
N GLU A 9 -22.48 7.22 16.53
CA GLU A 9 -22.89 8.59 16.86
C GLU A 9 -22.31 9.10 18.19
N ASP A 10 -21.09 8.68 18.50
CA ASP A 10 -20.35 9.08 19.71
C ASP A 10 -18.98 9.67 19.41
N LEU A 11 -18.58 9.76 18.14
CA LEU A 11 -17.29 10.29 17.68
C LEU A 11 -17.48 11.45 16.70
N GLU A 12 -17.67 12.66 17.25
CA GLU A 12 -17.90 13.88 16.44
C GLU A 12 -16.80 14.13 15.40
N TRP A 13 -15.54 13.85 15.75
CA TRP A 13 -14.40 14.00 14.84
C TRP A 13 -14.38 12.95 13.72
N ALA A 14 -14.81 11.72 13.99
CA ALA A 14 -14.95 10.70 12.95
C ALA A 14 -16.03 11.08 11.93
N GLN A 15 -17.15 11.64 12.40
CA GLN A 15 -18.18 12.19 11.52
C GLN A 15 -17.65 13.36 10.69
N LYS A 16 -16.96 14.32 11.32
CA LYS A 16 -16.32 15.45 10.64
C LYS A 16 -15.28 15.00 9.61
N GLU A 17 -14.50 13.98 9.92
CA GLU A 17 -13.53 13.38 9.00
C GLU A 17 -14.22 12.92 7.73
N GLY A 18 -15.28 12.10 7.87
CA GLY A 18 -16.00 11.56 6.73
C GLY A 18 -16.65 12.64 5.86
N GLU A 19 -17.24 13.65 6.48
CA GLU A 19 -17.86 14.79 5.78
C GLU A 19 -16.82 15.64 5.03
N GLN A 20 -15.70 15.97 5.67
CA GLN A 20 -14.64 16.74 5.03
C GLN A 20 -13.98 15.94 3.91
N LEU A 21 -13.74 14.65 4.11
CA LEU A 21 -13.16 13.77 3.11
C LEU A 21 -14.09 13.66 1.90
N PHE A 22 -15.40 13.46 2.12
CA PHE A 22 -16.39 13.42 1.06
C PHE A 22 -16.41 14.73 0.25
N ARG A 23 -16.43 15.88 0.92
CA ARG A 23 -16.42 17.20 0.27
C ARG A 23 -15.16 17.40 -0.57
N VAL A 24 -13.98 17.24 0.03
CA VAL A 24 -12.70 17.52 -0.63
C VAL A 24 -12.46 16.59 -1.81
N LEU A 25 -12.78 15.30 -1.69
CA LEU A 25 -12.58 14.35 -2.78
C LEU A 25 -13.59 14.54 -3.91
N SER A 26 -14.84 14.88 -3.60
CA SER A 26 -15.85 15.18 -4.62
C SER A 26 -15.51 16.43 -5.43
N GLU A 27 -14.84 17.41 -4.81
CA GLU A 27 -14.38 18.63 -5.49
C GLU A 27 -13.10 18.39 -6.31
N LYS A 28 -12.14 17.63 -5.78
CA LYS A 28 -10.82 17.44 -6.40
C LYS A 28 -10.76 16.33 -7.44
N VAL A 29 -11.64 15.34 -7.35
CA VAL A 29 -11.60 14.15 -8.21
C VAL A 29 -12.87 14.09 -9.05
N SER A 30 -12.70 14.04 -10.38
CA SER A 30 -13.83 13.90 -11.30
C SER A 30 -14.65 12.65 -10.99
N SER A 31 -15.97 12.77 -11.04
CA SER A 31 -16.92 11.65 -10.84
C SER A 31 -16.73 10.53 -11.87
N SER A 32 -16.11 10.83 -13.03
CA SER A 32 -15.72 9.80 -14.01
C SER A 32 -14.57 8.90 -13.55
N ARG A 33 -13.78 9.34 -12.56
CA ARG A 33 -12.64 8.59 -12.00
C ARG A 33 -12.97 7.95 -10.65
N LEU A 34 -13.81 8.59 -9.85
CA LEU A 34 -14.12 8.13 -8.50
C LEU A 34 -15.59 8.35 -8.18
N GLU A 35 -16.33 7.25 -8.08
CA GLU A 35 -17.65 7.25 -7.45
C GLU A 35 -17.46 7.16 -5.94
N ILE A 36 -17.89 8.18 -5.19
CA ILE A 36 -17.80 8.22 -3.74
C ILE A 36 -19.20 8.03 -3.17
N GLU A 37 -19.32 7.10 -2.23
CA GLU A 37 -20.53 6.90 -1.45
C GLU A 37 -20.21 7.14 0.02
N PHE A 38 -21.03 7.94 0.68
CA PHE A 38 -20.87 8.31 2.09
C PHE A 38 -22.04 7.76 2.90
N ILE A 39 -21.72 7.11 4.02
CA ILE A 39 -22.68 6.68 5.02
C ILE A 39 -22.11 6.95 6.41
N GLY A 40 -22.90 7.55 7.29
CA GLY A 40 -22.48 7.76 8.67
C GLY A 40 -23.63 7.77 9.67
N GLY A 41 -23.32 7.70 10.95
CA GLY A 41 -24.30 7.61 12.03
C GLY A 41 -25.01 6.25 12.12
N ARG A 42 -26.13 6.21 12.86
CA ARG A 42 -26.87 4.97 13.18
C ARG A 42 -27.51 4.28 11.97
N GLN A 43 -27.55 4.92 10.81
CA GLN A 43 -27.98 4.28 9.57
C GLN A 43 -26.99 3.23 9.05
N VAL A 44 -25.76 3.17 9.58
CA VAL A 44 -24.75 2.16 9.25
C VAL A 44 -25.13 0.82 9.89
N THR A 45 -26.12 0.14 9.30
CA THR A 45 -26.49 -1.22 9.71
C THR A 45 -25.59 -2.25 9.03
N LYS A 46 -25.50 -3.44 9.65
CA LYS A 46 -24.66 -4.54 9.16
C LYS A 46 -24.96 -4.94 7.72
N LEU A 47 -26.24 -5.11 7.40
CA LEU A 47 -26.69 -5.52 6.07
C LEU A 47 -26.42 -4.43 5.03
N LYS A 48 -26.68 -3.16 5.39
CA LYS A 48 -26.38 -2.03 4.52
C LYS A 48 -24.88 -1.94 4.25
N LEU A 49 -24.06 -2.02 5.28
CA LEU A 49 -22.60 -1.97 5.13
C LEU A 49 -22.06 -3.13 4.28
N LEU A 50 -22.49 -4.38 4.53
CA LEU A 50 -22.11 -5.52 3.69
C LEU A 50 -22.55 -5.35 2.23
N SER A 51 -23.73 -4.81 1.99
CA SER A 51 -24.23 -4.52 0.64
C SER A 51 -23.39 -3.44 -0.06
N LEU A 52 -23.01 -2.38 0.66
CA LEU A 52 -22.26 -1.26 0.11
C LEU A 52 -20.79 -1.60 -0.15
N ILE A 53 -20.21 -2.44 0.68
CA ILE A 53 -18.83 -2.91 0.49
C ILE A 53 -18.70 -3.69 -0.83
N LYS A 54 -19.76 -4.38 -1.24
CA LYS A 54 -19.78 -5.15 -2.49
C LYS A 54 -19.63 -4.21 -3.69
N GLY A 55 -18.49 -4.31 -4.38
CA GLY A 55 -18.19 -3.55 -5.59
C GLY A 55 -17.43 -2.25 -5.38
N LYS A 56 -16.98 -1.94 -4.14
CA LYS A 56 -16.15 -0.76 -3.88
C LYS A 56 -14.68 -1.16 -3.72
N ASN A 57 -13.80 -0.53 -4.49
CA ASN A 57 -12.34 -0.79 -4.44
C ASN A 57 -11.65 -0.22 -3.21
N ILE A 58 -12.18 0.88 -2.66
CA ILE A 58 -11.63 1.59 -1.52
C ILE A 58 -12.71 1.71 -0.46
N ILE A 59 -12.36 1.34 0.78
CA ILE A 59 -13.18 1.60 1.96
C ILE A 59 -12.38 2.47 2.91
N HIS A 60 -12.95 3.61 3.28
CA HIS A 60 -12.50 4.42 4.40
C HIS A 60 -13.46 4.18 5.56
N TYR A 61 -12.93 3.81 6.71
CA TYR A 61 -13.70 3.60 7.92
C TYR A 61 -13.13 4.50 9.04
N SER A 62 -14.00 5.33 9.62
CA SER A 62 -13.72 6.15 10.79
C SER A 62 -14.69 5.79 11.92
N GLY A 63 -14.19 5.24 13.02
CA GLY A 63 -15.04 4.77 14.14
C GLY A 63 -14.36 3.78 15.08
N HIS A 64 -15.15 3.08 15.91
CA HIS A 64 -14.63 2.15 16.91
C HIS A 64 -14.22 0.78 16.35
N LEU A 65 -13.18 0.17 16.94
CA LEU A 65 -12.81 -1.23 16.71
C LEU A 65 -13.19 -2.13 17.87
N TYR A 66 -13.76 -3.28 17.52
CA TYR A 66 -13.95 -4.36 18.46
C TYR A 66 -12.83 -5.39 18.34
N PHE A 67 -12.25 -5.72 19.50
CA PHE A 67 -11.19 -6.72 19.63
C PHE A 67 -11.61 -7.90 20.49
N SER A 68 -11.19 -9.07 20.05
CA SER A 68 -11.32 -10.38 20.68
C SER A 68 -10.00 -11.14 20.54
N ASP A 69 -9.83 -12.20 21.32
CA ASP A 69 -8.68 -13.09 21.21
C ASP A 69 -8.69 -13.89 19.88
N ASP A 70 -9.86 -14.07 19.26
CA ASP A 70 -10.00 -14.65 17.92
C ASP A 70 -9.94 -13.56 16.83
N PRO A 71 -8.91 -13.56 15.96
CA PRO A 71 -8.77 -12.58 14.88
C PRO A 71 -10.00 -12.48 13.97
N LEU A 72 -10.72 -13.58 13.73
CA LEU A 72 -11.88 -13.60 12.84
C LEU A 72 -13.15 -12.99 13.46
N GLU A 73 -13.15 -12.84 14.79
CA GLU A 73 -14.21 -12.18 15.56
C GLU A 73 -13.97 -10.67 15.73
N ASN A 74 -12.77 -10.21 15.40
CA ASN A 74 -12.43 -8.78 15.36
C ASN A 74 -13.20 -8.08 14.24
N GLY A 75 -13.49 -6.79 14.42
CA GLY A 75 -14.25 -6.07 13.42
C GLY A 75 -14.58 -4.62 13.77
N TRP A 76 -15.40 -4.03 12.92
CA TRP A 76 -15.89 -2.67 13.08
C TRP A 76 -17.15 -2.65 13.95
N GLN A 77 -17.15 -1.82 14.97
CA GLN A 77 -18.35 -1.59 15.76
C GLN A 77 -19.30 -0.69 14.97
N ILE A 78 -20.53 -1.14 14.85
CA ILE A 78 -21.59 -0.47 14.09
C ILE A 78 -22.75 -0.12 15.02
N SER A 79 -23.78 0.52 14.47
CA SER A 79 -24.99 0.91 15.18
C SER A 79 -25.55 -0.22 16.07
N GLU A 80 -26.11 0.12 17.23
CA GLU A 80 -26.76 -0.81 18.17
C GLU A 80 -25.80 -1.84 18.80
N SER A 81 -24.54 -1.46 19.02
CA SER A 81 -23.50 -2.33 19.62
C SER A 81 -23.26 -3.63 18.84
N LYS A 82 -23.63 -3.64 17.56
CA LYS A 82 -23.34 -4.76 16.65
C LYS A 82 -21.91 -4.62 16.15
N ILE A 83 -21.33 -5.75 15.73
CA ILE A 83 -19.97 -5.80 15.19
C ILE A 83 -20.04 -6.41 13.80
N LEU A 84 -19.43 -5.75 12.82
CA LEU A 84 -19.15 -6.33 11.52
C LEU A 84 -17.80 -7.05 11.59
N LYS A 85 -17.84 -8.38 11.69
CA LYS A 85 -16.65 -9.20 11.95
C LYS A 85 -15.89 -9.49 10.66
N ALA A 86 -14.58 -9.67 10.77
CA ALA A 86 -13.69 -10.02 9.66
C ALA A 86 -14.12 -11.30 8.92
N ARG A 87 -14.68 -12.30 9.62
CA ARG A 87 -15.23 -13.51 8.98
C ARG A 87 -16.46 -13.25 8.09
N GLU A 88 -17.31 -12.31 8.49
CA GLU A 88 -18.55 -11.99 7.77
C GLU A 88 -18.22 -11.16 6.54
N ILE A 89 -17.22 -10.30 6.74
CA ILE A 89 -16.47 -9.67 5.69
C ILE A 89 -16.01 -10.76 4.69
N LYS A 90 -15.10 -11.67 5.05
CA LYS A 90 -14.59 -12.74 4.17
C LYS A 90 -15.65 -13.48 3.35
N ASN A 91 -16.78 -13.81 3.95
CA ASN A 91 -17.84 -14.59 3.30
C ASN A 91 -18.69 -13.81 2.29
N SER A 92 -18.55 -12.48 2.22
CA SER A 92 -19.38 -11.63 1.35
C SER A 92 -18.81 -11.41 -0.06
N GLY A 93 -17.63 -11.95 -0.37
CA GLY A 93 -17.10 -12.06 -1.73
C GLY A 93 -16.58 -10.76 -2.33
N PHE A 94 -15.70 -10.06 -1.61
CA PHE A 94 -15.17 -8.76 -2.04
C PHE A 94 -14.08 -8.83 -3.10
N ASN A 95 -13.85 -7.67 -3.72
CA ASN A 95 -12.64 -7.34 -4.47
C ASN A 95 -12.15 -5.94 -4.06
N THR A 96 -12.00 -5.72 -2.75
CA THR A 96 -11.52 -4.44 -2.20
C THR A 96 -10.00 -4.37 -2.29
N ASP A 97 -9.50 -3.30 -2.90
CA ASP A 97 -8.08 -3.06 -3.08
C ASP A 97 -7.43 -2.47 -1.84
N LEU A 98 -8.10 -1.51 -1.20
CA LEU A 98 -7.59 -0.78 -0.05
C LEU A 98 -8.67 -0.57 1.00
N VAL A 99 -8.34 -0.90 2.24
CA VAL A 99 -9.06 -0.46 3.43
C VAL A 99 -8.18 0.50 4.22
N PHE A 100 -8.71 1.69 4.52
CA PHE A 100 -8.09 2.67 5.41
C PHE A 100 -8.97 2.81 6.64
N SER A 101 -8.45 2.42 7.80
CA SER A 101 -9.19 2.37 9.06
C SER A 101 -8.61 3.39 10.03
N ASN A 102 -9.27 4.54 10.16
CA ASN A 102 -9.06 5.46 11.27
C ASN A 102 -9.92 5.01 12.42
N SER A 103 -9.32 4.30 13.37
CA SER A 103 -10.15 3.66 14.36
C SER A 103 -9.51 3.64 15.73
N CYS A 104 -10.30 4.02 16.72
CA CYS A 104 -9.91 4.06 18.12
C CYS A 104 -10.31 2.75 18.80
N GLN A 105 -9.51 2.34 19.77
CA GLN A 105 -9.75 1.12 20.53
C GLN A 105 -10.84 1.38 21.56
N SER A 106 -12.08 0.95 21.29
CA SER A 106 -13.15 0.99 22.28
C SER A 106 -13.05 -0.20 23.23
N ASN A 107 -12.11 -0.18 24.18
CA ASN A 107 -12.27 -1.03 25.36
C ASN A 107 -11.61 -0.43 26.61
N SER A 108 -12.45 0.23 27.42
CA SER A 108 -12.10 0.87 28.69
C SER A 108 -11.72 -0.10 29.83
N ASN A 109 -11.67 -1.42 29.58
CA ASN A 109 -11.41 -2.44 30.61
C ASN A 109 -10.16 -3.30 30.39
N ALA A 110 -9.41 -3.07 29.31
CA ALA A 110 -8.14 -3.74 29.11
C ALA A 110 -6.99 -2.81 29.50
N SER A 111 -6.64 -2.82 30.79
CA SER A 111 -5.28 -2.53 31.24
C SER A 111 -4.32 -3.61 30.70
N ARG A 112 -4.18 -3.67 29.37
CA ARG A 112 -3.24 -4.53 28.68
C ARG A 112 -2.41 -3.63 27.79
N THR A 113 -1.15 -3.50 28.15
CA THR A 113 -0.04 -3.10 27.29
C THR A 113 -0.36 -3.32 25.82
N LEU A 114 -0.27 -2.24 25.02
CA LEU A 114 -0.38 -2.25 23.56
C LEU A 114 0.50 -3.37 22.99
N ASN A 115 -0.07 -4.53 22.74
CA ASN A 115 0.62 -5.59 22.03
C ASN A 115 0.51 -5.26 20.55
N SER A 116 1.64 -4.99 19.90
CA SER A 116 1.75 -4.92 18.44
C SER A 116 1.07 -6.10 17.74
N ASP A 117 1.03 -7.25 18.42
CA ASP A 117 0.36 -8.46 17.97
C ASP A 117 -1.14 -8.27 17.75
N LEU A 118 -1.83 -7.41 18.53
CA LEU A 118 -3.27 -7.19 18.39
C LEU A 118 -3.63 -6.46 17.10
N MET A 119 -2.87 -5.41 16.75
CA MET A 119 -3.08 -4.68 15.49
C MET A 119 -2.64 -5.51 14.28
N ASN A 120 -1.55 -6.27 14.41
CA ASN A 120 -1.16 -7.24 13.39
C ASN A 120 -2.23 -8.32 13.17
N ASN A 121 -2.86 -8.80 14.25
CA ASN A 121 -3.96 -9.75 14.17
C ASN A 121 -5.22 -9.13 13.54
N PHE A 122 -5.51 -7.85 13.81
CA PHE A 122 -6.60 -7.12 13.18
C PHE A 122 -6.37 -6.94 11.69
N ALA A 123 -5.25 -6.33 11.29
CA ALA A 123 -4.87 -6.18 9.89
C ALA A 123 -4.83 -7.56 9.19
N GLY A 124 -4.30 -8.57 9.86
CA GLY A 124 -4.26 -9.96 9.40
C GLY A 124 -5.66 -10.52 9.10
N ALA A 125 -6.66 -10.25 9.94
CA ALA A 125 -8.03 -10.71 9.72
C ALA A 125 -8.66 -10.10 8.46
N PHE A 126 -8.42 -8.81 8.20
CA PHE A 126 -8.86 -8.13 6.98
C PHE A 126 -8.10 -8.65 5.75
N LEU A 127 -6.80 -8.88 5.84
CA LEU A 127 -6.03 -9.49 4.74
C LEU A 127 -6.49 -10.93 4.43
N MET A 128 -6.73 -11.75 5.46
CA MET A 128 -7.27 -13.11 5.33
C MET A 128 -8.67 -13.14 4.71
N SER A 129 -9.37 -12.00 4.74
CA SER A 129 -10.68 -11.84 4.10
C SER A 129 -10.62 -11.55 2.60
N GLY A 130 -9.41 -11.34 2.05
CA GLY A 130 -9.18 -11.09 0.63
C GLY A 130 -8.93 -9.61 0.26
N ILE A 131 -8.84 -8.72 1.26
CA ILE A 131 -8.40 -7.34 1.03
C ILE A 131 -6.91 -7.34 0.67
N LYS A 132 -6.54 -6.58 -0.37
CA LYS A 132 -5.15 -6.56 -0.86
C LYS A 132 -4.22 -5.74 0.02
N SER A 133 -4.69 -4.58 0.48
CA SER A 133 -3.94 -3.67 1.35
C SER A 133 -4.83 -3.09 2.44
N PHE A 134 -4.29 -3.04 3.66
CA PHE A 134 -4.94 -2.48 4.84
C PHE A 134 -4.02 -1.43 5.48
N ILE A 135 -4.56 -0.24 5.74
CA ILE A 135 -3.90 0.81 6.53
C ILE A 135 -4.69 1.00 7.80
N GLY A 136 -4.01 0.93 8.94
CA GLY A 136 -4.60 1.18 10.25
C GLY A 136 -3.65 1.92 11.17
N THR A 137 -4.16 2.28 12.33
CA THR A 137 -3.41 2.95 13.41
C THR A 137 -2.83 1.90 14.36
N ASN A 138 -1.61 2.13 14.84
CA ASN A 138 -0.92 1.27 15.79
C ASN A 138 -1.40 1.50 17.24
N TRP A 139 -1.82 2.73 17.56
CA TRP A 139 -2.36 3.14 18.86
C TRP A 139 -3.48 4.16 18.69
N GLU A 140 -4.18 4.47 19.78
CA GLU A 140 -5.27 5.45 19.81
C GLU A 140 -4.82 6.82 19.30
N ILE A 141 -5.51 7.33 18.28
CA ILE A 141 -5.27 8.67 17.75
C ILE A 141 -6.07 9.67 18.57
N ILE A 142 -5.48 10.84 18.81
CA ILE A 142 -6.23 12.00 19.27
C ILE A 142 -7.10 12.45 18.10
N ASP A 143 -8.40 12.19 18.20
CA ASP A 143 -9.41 12.63 17.25
C ASP A 143 -9.40 14.18 17.14
N ASN A 144 -8.73 14.70 16.11
CA ASN A 144 -8.54 16.13 15.88
C ASN A 144 -8.42 16.47 14.39
N GLN A 145 -8.27 17.77 14.08
CA GLN A 145 -8.14 18.24 12.70
C GLN A 145 -6.87 17.71 11.99
N ASN A 146 -5.79 17.45 12.71
CA ASN A 146 -4.54 16.95 12.11
C ASN A 146 -4.72 15.53 11.54
N THR A 147 -5.52 14.68 12.19
CA THR A 147 -5.89 13.36 11.68
C THR A 147 -6.67 13.48 10.37
N ILE A 148 -7.64 14.40 10.32
CA ILE A 148 -8.44 14.67 9.11
C ILE A 148 -7.52 15.16 7.98
N ASP A 149 -6.65 16.13 8.28
CA ASP A 149 -5.72 16.69 7.31
C ASP A 149 -4.75 15.63 6.77
N PHE A 150 -4.25 14.74 7.65
CA PHE A 150 -3.42 13.60 7.25
C PHE A 150 -4.15 12.68 6.28
N THR A 151 -5.39 12.28 6.61
CA THR A 151 -6.22 11.44 5.75
C THR A 151 -6.47 12.11 4.39
N ILE A 152 -6.79 13.40 4.38
CA ILE A 152 -7.01 14.16 3.14
C ILE A 152 -5.76 14.18 2.27
N GLN A 153 -4.58 14.38 2.86
CA GLN A 153 -3.32 14.36 2.12
C GLN A 153 -3.02 12.98 1.55
N PHE A 154 -3.22 11.92 2.34
CA PHE A 154 -3.06 10.54 1.86
C PHE A 154 -3.90 10.29 0.60
N TYR A 155 -5.20 10.60 0.63
CA TYR A 155 -6.06 10.39 -0.53
C TYR A 155 -5.74 11.33 -1.68
N SER A 156 -5.33 12.58 -1.41
CA SER A 156 -4.89 13.51 -2.45
C SER A 156 -3.70 12.95 -3.24
N TYR A 157 -2.72 12.34 -2.56
CA TYR A 157 -1.61 11.65 -3.21
C TYR A 157 -2.06 10.38 -3.93
N LEU A 158 -2.91 9.56 -3.29
CA LEU A 158 -3.41 8.31 -3.87
C LEU A 158 -4.13 8.55 -5.21
N PHE A 159 -4.93 9.61 -5.31
CA PHE A 159 -5.64 9.98 -6.54
C PHE A 159 -4.80 10.83 -7.51
N SER A 160 -3.53 11.09 -7.16
CA SER A 160 -2.52 11.71 -8.04
C SER A 160 -1.59 10.67 -8.69
N ASP A 161 -2.12 9.47 -8.98
CA ASP A 161 -1.43 8.32 -9.60
C ASP A 161 -0.25 7.74 -8.79
N LYS A 162 -0.20 8.00 -7.49
CA LYS A 162 0.83 7.47 -6.58
C LYS A 162 0.46 6.07 -6.08
N SER A 163 1.45 5.26 -5.75
CA SER A 163 1.17 3.96 -5.10
C SER A 163 0.66 4.18 -3.67
N ILE A 164 0.02 3.15 -3.09
CA ILE A 164 -0.46 3.20 -1.69
C ILE A 164 0.70 3.54 -0.74
N GLY A 165 1.85 2.87 -0.90
CA GLY A 165 3.03 3.08 -0.08
C GLY A 165 3.65 4.47 -0.25
N GLU A 166 3.75 4.96 -1.49
CA GLU A 166 4.26 6.31 -1.77
C GLU A 166 3.32 7.38 -1.19
N SER A 167 2.00 7.20 -1.34
CA SER A 167 0.98 8.10 -0.81
C SER A 167 1.04 8.18 0.72
N LEU A 168 1.19 7.03 1.38
CA LEU A 168 1.34 6.98 2.83
C LEU A 168 2.63 7.64 3.29
N PHE A 169 3.75 7.39 2.61
CA PHE A 169 5.02 8.03 2.91
C PHE A 169 4.92 9.56 2.82
N LEU A 170 4.34 10.09 1.74
CA LEU A 170 4.18 11.54 1.54
C LEU A 170 3.23 12.17 2.57
N ALA A 171 2.15 11.48 2.95
CA ALA A 171 1.25 11.94 4.02
C ALA A 171 1.97 12.00 5.37
N LYS A 172 2.80 10.99 5.69
CA LYS A 172 3.65 11.00 6.90
C LYS A 172 4.67 12.12 6.87
N GLU A 173 5.29 12.37 5.73
CA GLU A 173 6.24 13.47 5.56
C GLU A 173 5.55 14.83 5.76
N TYR A 174 4.35 15.02 5.22
CA TYR A 174 3.53 16.21 5.42
C TYR A 174 3.24 16.44 6.90
N ALA A 175 2.74 15.42 7.60
CA ALA A 175 2.44 15.51 9.03
C ALA A 175 3.68 15.86 9.85
N ARG A 176 4.81 15.19 9.60
CA ARG A 176 6.08 15.44 10.30
C ARG A 176 6.62 16.87 10.11
N ARG A 177 6.31 17.52 8.99
CA ARG A 177 6.79 18.87 8.65
C ARG A 177 5.83 19.97 9.10
N THR A 178 4.54 19.67 9.21
CA THR A 178 3.47 20.68 9.36
C THR A 178 2.87 20.69 10.75
N PHE A 179 2.75 19.53 11.40
CA PHE A 179 2.15 19.41 12.71
C PHE A 179 3.15 19.75 13.82
N ASP A 180 2.62 19.96 15.03
CA ASP A 180 3.44 20.23 16.22
C ASP A 180 4.42 19.07 16.48
N THR A 181 5.56 19.38 17.10
CA THR A 181 6.57 18.37 17.46
C THR A 181 6.06 17.27 18.38
N ASN A 182 5.00 17.53 19.15
CA ASN A 182 4.37 16.54 20.03
C ASN A 182 3.31 15.69 19.30
N ASP A 183 2.96 16.03 18.06
CA ASP A 183 1.99 15.27 17.27
C ASP A 183 2.65 14.05 16.62
N LEU A 184 2.22 12.87 17.06
CA LEU A 184 2.75 11.58 16.62
C LEU A 184 1.91 10.92 15.50
N THR A 185 1.00 11.66 14.86
CA THR A 185 0.13 11.14 13.78
C THR A 185 0.96 10.48 12.68
N TRP A 186 2.09 11.06 12.28
CA TRP A 186 2.95 10.54 11.22
C TRP A 186 3.49 9.12 11.49
N THR A 187 3.71 8.74 12.75
CA THR A 187 4.27 7.43 13.10
C THR A 187 3.19 6.39 13.44
N ASN A 188 1.94 6.81 13.58
CA ASN A 188 0.87 5.92 14.02
C ASN A 188 0.37 4.97 12.93
N TYR A 189 0.42 5.40 11.66
CA TYR A 189 -0.12 4.61 10.56
C TYR A 189 0.81 3.49 10.10
N SER A 190 0.27 2.28 9.94
CA SER A 190 0.97 1.13 9.37
C SER A 190 0.25 0.61 8.12
N LEU A 191 1.02 0.22 7.11
CA LEU A 191 0.54 -0.40 5.90
C LEU A 191 0.84 -1.90 5.94
N HIS A 192 -0.19 -2.71 5.79
CA HIS A 192 -0.11 -4.16 5.61
C HIS A 192 -0.63 -4.51 4.21
N GLY A 193 0.17 -5.18 3.38
CA GLY A 193 -0.22 -5.53 2.01
C GLY A 193 0.80 -5.10 0.97
N ILE A 194 0.33 -4.60 -0.17
CA ILE A 194 1.15 -4.35 -1.37
C ILE A 194 1.46 -2.85 -1.49
N PRO A 195 2.67 -2.39 -1.11
CA PRO A 195 3.00 -0.95 -1.12
C PRO A 195 3.03 -0.33 -2.52
N ASN A 196 3.36 -1.12 -3.54
CA ASN A 196 3.50 -0.63 -4.92
C ASN A 196 2.18 -0.67 -5.71
N GLN A 197 1.08 -1.06 -5.07
CA GLN A 197 -0.23 -1.10 -5.72
C GLN A 197 -0.73 0.33 -5.98
N GLN A 198 -1.25 0.57 -7.19
CA GLN A 198 -2.08 1.73 -7.53
C GLN A 198 -3.54 1.26 -7.54
N VAL A 199 -4.42 1.99 -6.85
CA VAL A 199 -5.82 1.56 -6.67
C VAL A 199 -6.70 1.98 -7.84
N ILE A 200 -6.39 3.11 -8.49
CA ILE A 200 -7.09 3.60 -9.67
C ILE A 200 -6.05 3.79 -10.76
N LEU A 201 -6.18 3.04 -11.84
CA LEU A 201 -5.41 3.25 -13.06
C LEU A 201 -6.25 4.15 -13.95
N ASP A 202 -5.73 5.32 -14.33
CA ASP A 202 -6.34 6.06 -15.43
C ASP A 202 -6.25 5.17 -16.70
N PRO A 203 -7.37 4.73 -17.29
CA PRO A 203 -7.33 3.85 -18.46
C PRO A 203 -6.65 4.52 -19.67
N THR A 204 -6.51 5.85 -19.66
CA THR A 204 -5.79 6.61 -20.70
C THR A 204 -4.28 6.63 -20.48
N LYS A 205 -3.82 6.49 -19.22
CA LYS A 205 -2.40 6.28 -18.90
C LYS A 205 -2.16 4.78 -18.86
N GLY A 206 -1.68 4.23 -19.99
CA GLY A 206 -1.34 2.82 -20.10
C GLY A 206 -0.54 2.31 -18.89
N LYS A 207 -0.72 1.03 -18.53
CA LYS A 207 -0.13 0.40 -17.33
C LYS A 207 1.28 0.92 -17.07
N THR A 208 1.44 1.72 -16.01
CA THR A 208 2.76 2.14 -15.55
C THR A 208 3.45 0.88 -15.05
N ILE A 209 4.24 0.23 -15.91
CA ILE A 209 5.22 -0.76 -15.48
C ILE A 209 6.20 0.06 -14.63
N GLN A 210 5.96 0.12 -13.32
CA GLN A 210 6.90 0.74 -12.40
C GLN A 210 8.21 0.00 -12.56
N LYS A 211 9.15 0.63 -13.25
CA LYS A 211 10.50 0.11 -13.41
C LYS A 211 11.07 0.02 -12.01
N ILE A 212 11.22 -1.20 -11.50
CA ILE A 212 11.92 -1.56 -10.25
C ILE A 212 13.32 -0.90 -10.18
N ILE A 213 13.82 -0.47 -11.34
CA ILE A 213 15.11 0.15 -11.57
C ILE A 213 14.91 1.58 -12.09
N ASN A 214 15.42 2.58 -11.37
CA ASN A 214 15.55 3.95 -11.88
C ASN A 214 16.83 4.07 -12.72
N PRO A 215 16.76 4.14 -14.06
CA PRO A 215 17.94 4.09 -14.92
C PRO A 215 18.89 5.27 -14.69
N THR A 216 18.35 6.44 -14.34
CA THR A 216 19.14 7.65 -14.04
C THR A 216 20.00 7.45 -12.80
N LEU A 217 19.44 6.89 -11.74
CA LEU A 217 20.18 6.63 -10.50
C LEU A 217 21.22 5.52 -10.73
N ILE A 218 20.88 4.46 -11.45
CA ILE A 218 21.85 3.38 -11.75
C ILE A 218 23.01 3.90 -12.58
N SER A 219 22.76 4.63 -13.67
CA SER A 219 23.84 5.21 -14.47
C SER A 219 24.72 6.17 -13.66
N LYS A 220 24.15 6.92 -12.71
CA LYS A 220 24.88 7.84 -11.84
C LYS A 220 25.78 7.13 -10.81
N PHE A 221 25.26 6.11 -10.12
CA PHE A 221 25.97 5.44 -9.02
C PHE A 221 26.80 4.24 -9.48
N TYR A 222 26.41 3.61 -10.59
CA TYR A 222 27.03 2.40 -11.15
C TYR A 222 27.15 2.54 -12.68
N PRO A 223 28.09 3.37 -13.18
CA PRO A 223 28.24 3.69 -14.61
C PRO A 223 28.89 2.53 -15.39
N SER A 224 28.32 1.33 -15.32
CA SER A 224 28.73 0.21 -16.17
C SER A 224 28.28 0.45 -17.62
N ASN A 225 28.93 -0.22 -18.58
CA ASN A 225 28.55 -0.06 -19.98
C ASN A 225 27.09 -0.44 -20.25
N ILE A 226 26.54 -1.44 -19.53
CA ILE A 226 25.11 -1.79 -19.60
C ILE A 226 24.25 -0.67 -19.05
N ALA A 227 24.62 -0.11 -17.89
CA ALA A 227 23.84 0.97 -17.28
C ALA A 227 23.81 2.22 -18.16
N VAL A 228 24.94 2.59 -18.76
CA VAL A 228 25.06 3.75 -19.64
C VAL A 228 24.31 3.55 -20.96
N SER A 229 24.49 2.39 -21.61
CA SER A 229 23.79 2.09 -22.88
C SER A 229 22.27 1.97 -22.69
N TYR A 230 21.82 1.32 -21.62
CA TYR A 230 20.40 1.25 -21.28
C TYR A 230 19.81 2.61 -20.92
N TYR A 231 20.54 3.44 -20.15
CA TYR A 231 20.11 4.79 -19.84
C TYR A 231 19.94 5.64 -21.10
N SER A 232 20.93 5.61 -22.01
CA SER A 232 20.89 6.31 -23.31
C SER A 232 19.65 5.90 -24.12
N PHE A 233 19.39 4.59 -24.25
CA PHE A 233 18.20 4.07 -24.93
C PHE A 233 16.89 4.59 -24.33
N ILE A 234 16.79 4.61 -22.99
CA ILE A 234 15.58 5.09 -22.32
C ILE A 234 15.37 6.61 -22.48
N GLN A 235 16.44 7.40 -22.56
CA GLN A 235 16.30 8.84 -22.84
C GLN A 235 15.80 9.06 -24.26
N LYS A 236 16.42 8.40 -25.24
CA LYS A 236 16.01 8.45 -26.64
C LYS A 236 14.57 8.01 -26.86
N GLN A 237 14.11 6.98 -26.13
CA GLN A 237 12.71 6.52 -26.18
C GLN A 237 11.72 7.56 -25.66
N LYS A 238 12.12 8.42 -24.71
CA LYS A 238 11.26 9.47 -24.16
C LYS A 238 11.22 10.72 -25.04
N GLU A 239 12.27 10.95 -25.81
CA GLU A 239 12.32 12.04 -26.79
C GLU A 239 11.53 11.60 -28.02
N GLU A 240 10.23 11.96 -28.07
CA GLU A 240 9.28 11.64 -29.17
C GLU A 240 9.71 12.14 -30.57
N THR A 241 10.86 12.81 -30.66
CA THR A 241 11.43 13.42 -31.85
C THR A 241 12.48 12.56 -32.56
N GLU A 242 12.95 11.45 -31.97
CA GLU A 242 13.99 10.62 -32.62
C GLU A 242 13.44 9.72 -33.74
N SER A 243 14.22 9.59 -34.81
CA SER A 243 13.92 8.68 -35.92
C SER A 243 13.86 7.22 -35.42
N PRO A 244 12.91 6.39 -35.89
CA PRO A 244 12.84 4.97 -35.55
C PRO A 244 14.15 4.21 -35.75
N PHE A 245 14.98 4.67 -36.70
CA PHE A 245 16.29 4.10 -36.97
C PHE A 245 17.29 4.31 -35.80
N GLU A 246 17.29 5.49 -35.18
CA GLU A 246 18.18 5.83 -34.06
C GLU A 246 17.79 5.07 -32.79
N LEU A 247 16.50 4.85 -32.58
CA LEU A 247 15.99 4.02 -31.49
C LEU A 247 16.43 2.56 -31.62
N ILE A 248 16.34 1.99 -32.82
CA ILE A 248 16.78 0.61 -33.09
C ILE A 248 18.29 0.50 -32.90
N ARG A 249 19.06 1.47 -33.38
CA ARG A 249 20.52 1.50 -33.17
C ARG A 249 20.88 1.52 -31.68
N SER A 250 20.25 2.40 -30.91
CA SER A 250 20.48 2.49 -29.47
C SER A 250 20.07 1.22 -28.72
N LEU A 251 19.04 0.50 -29.20
CA LEU A 251 18.65 -0.80 -28.66
C LEU A 251 19.70 -1.88 -28.93
N ILE A 252 20.25 -1.91 -30.16
CA ILE A 252 21.32 -2.83 -30.55
C ILE A 252 22.54 -2.60 -29.65
N ASP A 253 22.96 -1.35 -29.47
CA ASP A 253 24.09 -1.01 -28.60
C ASP A 253 23.88 -1.52 -27.16
N SER A 254 22.67 -1.34 -26.61
CA SER A 254 22.33 -1.85 -25.27
C SER A 254 22.35 -3.39 -25.21
N PHE A 255 21.92 -4.07 -26.27
CA PHE A 255 21.95 -5.53 -26.35
C PHE A 255 23.38 -6.07 -26.46
N GLU A 256 24.26 -5.40 -27.20
CA GLU A 256 25.67 -5.78 -27.32
C GLU A 256 26.39 -5.67 -25.99
N GLU A 257 26.23 -4.57 -25.24
CA GLU A 257 26.85 -4.42 -23.92
C GLU A 257 26.35 -5.46 -22.91
N PHE A 258 25.05 -5.81 -22.96
CA PHE A 258 24.52 -6.90 -22.16
C PHE A 258 25.15 -8.26 -22.54
N SER A 259 25.23 -8.53 -23.84
CA SER A 259 25.79 -9.77 -24.38
C SER A 259 27.26 -9.96 -24.03
N LYS A 260 28.05 -8.87 -23.99
CA LYS A 260 29.46 -8.92 -23.54
C LYS A 260 29.60 -9.39 -22.11
N ILE A 261 28.73 -8.96 -21.20
CA ILE A 261 28.76 -9.40 -19.79
C ILE A 261 28.33 -10.85 -19.66
N VAL A 262 27.22 -11.24 -20.28
CA VAL A 262 26.75 -12.63 -20.24
C VAL A 262 27.79 -13.58 -20.84
N GLY A 263 28.35 -13.21 -22.00
CA GLY A 263 29.46 -13.93 -22.62
C GLY A 263 30.66 -14.01 -21.69
N GLY A 264 31.09 -12.90 -21.09
CA GLY A 264 32.19 -12.88 -20.14
C GLY A 264 31.99 -13.82 -18.95
N ILE A 265 30.78 -13.87 -18.39
CA ILE A 265 30.42 -14.79 -17.30
C ILE A 265 30.51 -16.24 -17.78
N ILE A 266 29.92 -16.57 -18.92
CA ILE A 266 29.90 -17.93 -19.48
C ILE A 266 31.31 -18.40 -19.84
N PHE A 267 32.11 -17.58 -20.53
CA PHE A 267 33.47 -17.94 -20.94
C PHE A 267 34.43 -18.00 -19.75
N SER A 268 34.30 -17.10 -18.78
CA SER A 268 35.06 -17.15 -17.53
C SER A 268 34.75 -18.43 -16.76
N ASP A 269 33.47 -18.81 -16.67
CA ASP A 269 33.08 -20.08 -16.06
C ASP A 269 33.60 -21.29 -16.84
N HIS A 270 33.50 -21.28 -18.17
CA HIS A 270 34.03 -22.37 -18.99
C HIS A 270 35.55 -22.57 -18.78
N GLN A 271 36.31 -21.48 -18.60
CA GLN A 271 37.76 -21.55 -18.38
C GLN A 271 38.14 -21.94 -16.94
N HIS A 272 37.39 -21.48 -15.94
CA HIS A 272 37.77 -21.64 -14.53
C HIS A 272 36.92 -22.66 -13.75
N HIS A 273 35.85 -23.17 -14.38
CA HIS A 273 34.84 -24.05 -13.78
C HIS A 273 34.40 -23.55 -12.40
N SER A 274 34.08 -22.27 -12.29
CA SER A 274 33.86 -21.56 -11.01
C SER A 274 32.43 -21.74 -10.50
N LEU A 275 31.45 -21.87 -11.39
CA LEU A 275 30.06 -22.11 -11.07
C LEU A 275 29.90 -23.57 -10.61
N GLY A 276 29.38 -23.75 -9.39
CA GLY A 276 29.15 -25.07 -8.79
C GLY A 276 30.30 -25.66 -7.99
N LYS A 277 31.46 -24.99 -7.89
CA LYS A 277 32.54 -25.43 -6.97
C LYS A 277 32.24 -25.02 -5.52
N TYR A 278 32.47 -25.96 -4.60
CA TYR A 278 32.50 -25.69 -3.17
C TYR A 278 33.65 -24.75 -2.83
N ILE A 279 33.34 -23.52 -2.39
CA ILE A 279 34.33 -22.58 -1.88
C ILE A 279 34.60 -22.96 -0.41
N PRO A 280 35.82 -23.44 -0.05
CA PRO A 280 36.15 -23.72 1.33
C PRO A 280 36.04 -22.43 2.16
N ASN A 281 35.38 -22.50 3.31
CA ASN A 281 35.13 -21.37 4.23
C ASN A 281 34.15 -20.29 3.76
N ASN A 282 33.31 -20.54 2.75
CA ASN A 282 32.17 -19.67 2.48
C ASN A 282 30.96 -20.07 3.37
N PRO A 283 30.50 -19.22 4.31
CA PRO A 283 29.45 -19.57 5.27
C PRO A 283 28.10 -19.92 4.63
N THR A 284 27.82 -19.46 3.41
CA THR A 284 26.59 -19.81 2.67
C THR A 284 26.61 -21.24 2.13
N THR A 285 27.77 -21.86 1.94
CA THR A 285 27.91 -23.25 1.43
C THR A 285 27.84 -24.31 2.54
N GLN A 286 27.86 -23.91 3.82
CA GLN A 286 27.79 -24.84 4.97
C GLN A 286 26.38 -25.38 5.26
N LEU A 287 25.34 -24.84 4.62
CA LEU A 287 23.99 -25.39 4.70
C LEU A 287 23.85 -26.60 3.76
N LYS A 288 24.52 -27.71 4.11
CA LYS A 288 24.17 -29.01 3.55
C LYS A 288 22.76 -29.36 4.02
N LEU A 289 21.85 -29.48 3.06
CA LEU A 289 20.55 -30.13 3.18
C LEU A 289 20.72 -31.45 3.95
N LYS A 290 20.24 -31.51 5.20
CA LYS A 290 19.84 -32.77 5.82
C LYS A 290 18.67 -33.30 4.99
N ASN A 291 18.97 -34.06 3.95
CA ASN A 291 17.99 -34.92 3.32
C ASN A 291 17.59 -35.96 4.37
N GLY A 292 16.42 -35.75 4.97
CA GLY A 292 15.67 -36.79 5.62
C GLY A 292 15.24 -37.81 4.57
N GLY A 293 15.49 -39.08 4.86
CA GLY A 293 15.06 -40.19 4.04
C GLY A 293 15.50 -41.50 4.67
N ASN A 294 14.58 -42.07 5.45
CA ASN A 294 14.40 -43.48 5.84
C ASN A 294 15.64 -44.29 6.27
#